data_AF-A0A521HYY5-F1
#
_entry.id   AF-A0A521HYY5-F1
#
_cell.length_a   1.000
_cell.length_b   1.000
_cell.length_c   1.000
_cell.angle_alpha   90.00
_cell.angle_beta   90.00
_cell.angle_gamma   90.00
#
_symmetry.space_group_name_H-M   'P 1'
#
loop_
_entity.id
_entity.type
_entity.pdbx_description
1 polymer ?
#
loop_
_entity_poly.entity_id
_entity_poly.type
_entity_poly.pdbx_seq_one_letter_code
_entity_poly.pdbx_strand_id
1 'polypeptide(L)'
;MNHLDNDTLNLYLDDALDEKTRAELDAHLAACEMCQRELTELRALLSTFDAWRNEPIPRDVSRVVVTRIAQRPAPLQRTRWAAVLLGAQAILAVLILMWALPIVLRAANGLPFQIVPTFDFGFSANLFAWSESLTLPSVALWIWAAVLGIGVIVWFVANRLLLHSLEQKQETSQ
;
A
#
# COMPACT_ATOMS: atom_id res chain seq x y z
N MET A 1 16.30 -37.90 8.34
CA MET A 1 15.20 -37.01 8.79
C MET A 1 15.86 -35.70 9.15
N ASN A 2 15.41 -34.58 8.57
CA ASN A 2 16.02 -33.28 8.80
C ASN A 2 15.42 -32.69 10.08
N HIS A 3 16.24 -32.31 11.06
CA HIS A 3 15.79 -31.73 12.32
C HIS A 3 15.62 -30.21 12.19
N LEU A 4 14.83 -29.60 13.07
CA LEU A 4 14.71 -28.15 13.14
C LEU A 4 16.02 -27.53 13.65
N ASP A 5 16.35 -26.36 13.12
CA ASP A 5 17.44 -25.56 13.63
C ASP A 5 17.05 -24.87 14.95
N ASN A 6 18.04 -24.62 15.80
CA ASN A 6 17.84 -24.07 17.13
C ASN A 6 17.23 -22.65 17.08
N ASP A 7 17.60 -21.83 16.08
CA ASP A 7 17.04 -20.49 15.90
C ASP A 7 15.53 -20.55 15.63
N THR A 8 15.10 -21.53 14.84
CA THR A 8 13.69 -21.75 14.52
C THR A 8 12.90 -22.20 15.74
N LEU A 9 13.51 -23.02 16.61
CA LEU A 9 12.90 -23.49 17.85
C LEU A 9 12.77 -22.36 18.88
N ASN A 10 13.74 -21.46 18.96
CA ASN A 10 13.67 -20.25 19.81
C ASN A 10 12.58 -19.28 19.31
N LEU A 11 12.49 -19.04 18.00
CA LEU A 11 11.41 -18.23 17.43
C LEU A 11 10.01 -18.82 17.72
N TYR A 12 9.91 -20.15 17.74
CA TYR A 12 8.68 -20.83 18.14
C TYR A 12 8.35 -20.60 19.63
N LEU A 13 9.36 -20.63 20.52
CA LEU A 13 9.19 -20.36 21.95
C LEU A 13 8.80 -18.90 22.25
N ASP A 14 9.35 -17.95 21.50
CA ASP A 14 9.12 -16.51 21.67
C ASP A 14 7.80 -16.01 21.04
N ASP A 15 6.96 -16.91 20.52
CA ASP A 15 5.72 -16.57 19.80
C ASP A 15 5.97 -15.65 18.57
N ALA A 16 7.14 -15.77 17.94
CA ALA A 16 7.64 -14.83 16.92
C ALA A 16 7.57 -15.36 15.48
N LEU A 17 6.87 -16.47 15.25
CA LEU A 17 6.66 -17.06 13.92
C LEU A 17 5.30 -16.65 13.33
N ASP A 18 5.22 -16.60 12.01
CA ASP A 18 3.93 -16.47 11.33
C ASP A 18 3.09 -17.76 11.46
N GLU A 19 1.77 -17.61 11.35
CA GLU A 19 0.80 -18.69 11.58
C GLU A 19 1.04 -19.92 10.69
N LYS A 20 1.46 -19.70 9.44
CA LYS A 20 1.69 -20.79 8.50
C LYS A 20 2.93 -21.60 8.91
N THR A 21 4.03 -20.90 9.18
CA THR A 21 5.28 -21.51 9.63
C THR A 21 5.08 -22.25 10.95
N ARG A 22 4.32 -21.67 11.89
CA ARG A 22 3.95 -22.34 13.15
C ARG A 22 3.26 -23.68 12.91
N ALA A 23 2.24 -23.72 12.06
CA ALA A 23 1.50 -24.96 11.79
C ALA A 23 2.39 -26.06 11.17
N GLU A 24 3.34 -25.69 10.30
CA GLU A 24 4.31 -26.61 9.73
C GLU A 24 5.27 -27.18 10.80
N LEU A 25 5.72 -26.33 11.72
CA LEU A 25 6.56 -26.73 12.85
C LEU A 25 5.80 -27.63 13.84
N ASP A 26 4.54 -27.33 14.14
CA ASP A 26 3.71 -28.16 15.01
C ASP A 26 3.54 -29.58 14.45
N ALA A 27 3.33 -29.69 13.14
CA ALA A 27 3.28 -30.98 12.46
C ALA A 27 4.62 -31.74 12.55
N HIS A 28 5.75 -31.03 12.43
CA HIS A 28 7.07 -31.63 12.59
C HIS A 28 7.30 -32.09 14.04
N LEU A 29 6.98 -31.25 15.01
CA LEU A 29 7.11 -31.55 16.43
C LEU A 29 6.25 -32.77 16.79
N ALA A 30 5.05 -32.92 16.22
CA ALA A 30 4.22 -34.11 16.45
C ALA A 30 4.87 -35.43 15.94
N ALA A 31 5.76 -35.35 14.95
CA ALA A 31 6.40 -36.50 14.32
C ALA A 31 7.84 -36.77 14.79
N CYS A 32 8.52 -35.81 15.43
CA CYS A 32 9.94 -35.90 15.79
C CYS A 32 10.18 -35.82 17.31
N GLU A 33 10.44 -36.96 17.94
CA GLU A 33 10.75 -37.04 19.38
C GLU A 33 12.05 -36.31 19.78
N MET A 34 13.00 -36.13 18.87
CA MET A 34 14.26 -35.43 19.17
C MET A 34 14.02 -33.92 19.35
N CYS A 35 13.32 -33.30 18.40
CA CYS A 35 12.97 -31.89 18.47
C CYS A 35 12.00 -31.61 19.63
N GLN A 36 11.12 -32.54 19.99
CA GLN A 36 10.29 -32.44 21.21
C GLN A 36 11.14 -32.41 22.49
N ARG A 37 12.18 -33.25 22.57
CA ARG A 37 13.08 -33.29 23.74
C ARG A 37 13.87 -31.99 23.87
N GLU A 38 14.45 -31.49 22.78
CA GLU A 38 15.16 -30.20 22.76
C GLU A 38 14.24 -29.05 23.19
N LEU A 39 13.01 -28.99 22.66
CA LEU A 39 12.02 -27.99 23.04
C LEU A 39 11.66 -28.06 24.54
N THR A 40 11.58 -29.27 25.08
CA THR A 40 11.28 -29.48 26.51
C THR A 40 12.43 -29.01 27.39
N GLU A 41 13.68 -29.24 26.98
CA GLU A 41 14.88 -28.76 27.67
C GLU A 41 14.95 -27.24 27.68
N LEU A 42 14.70 -26.59 26.52
CA LEU A 42 14.63 -25.13 26.41
C LEU A 42 13.53 -24.54 27.30
N ARG A 43 12.33 -25.15 27.32
CA ARG A 43 11.23 -24.72 28.21
C ARG A 43 11.59 -24.87 29.68
N ALA A 44 12.30 -25.93 30.05
CA ALA A 44 12.77 -26.12 31.42
C ALA A 44 13.74 -25.00 31.81
N LEU A 45 14.67 -24.61 30.93
CA LEU A 45 15.57 -23.48 31.17
C LEU A 45 14.80 -22.16 31.34
N LEU A 46 13.84 -21.85 30.46
CA LEU A 46 12.98 -20.66 30.57
C LEU A 46 12.22 -20.61 31.90
N SER A 47 11.69 -21.74 32.36
CA SER A 47 10.97 -21.81 33.65
C SER A 47 11.85 -21.46 34.86
N THR A 48 13.18 -21.66 34.76
CA THR A 48 14.11 -21.23 35.83
C THR A 48 14.25 -19.71 35.92
N PHE A 49 14.08 -19.00 34.79
CA PHE A 49 14.08 -17.55 34.74
C PHE A 49 12.75 -16.96 35.18
N ASP A 50 11.61 -17.61 34.88
CA ASP A 50 10.29 -17.18 35.39
C ASP A 50 10.21 -17.21 36.92
N ALA A 51 11.02 -18.06 37.56
CA ALA A 51 11.14 -18.10 39.01
C ALA A 51 11.87 -16.86 39.58
N TRP A 52 12.49 -16.04 38.75
CA TRP A 52 13.13 -14.79 39.19
C TRP A 52 12.06 -13.75 39.51
N ARG A 53 12.21 -13.14 40.68
CA ARG A 53 11.27 -12.15 41.17
C ARG A 53 11.29 -10.95 40.22
N ASN A 54 10.14 -10.63 39.65
CA ASN A 54 9.92 -9.35 39.00
C ASN A 54 10.14 -8.25 40.05
N GLU A 55 11.35 -7.68 40.07
CA GLU A 55 11.66 -6.55 40.94
C GLU A 55 10.79 -5.37 40.51
N PRO A 56 10.02 -4.76 41.43
CA PRO A 56 9.22 -3.60 41.10
C PRO A 56 10.12 -2.50 40.53
N ILE A 57 9.77 -1.97 39.36
CA ILE A 57 10.51 -0.90 38.73
C ILE A 57 10.54 0.30 39.71
N PRO A 58 11.71 0.75 40.17
CA PRO A 58 11.82 1.70 41.28
C PRO A 58 11.34 3.11 40.95
N ARG A 59 11.09 3.41 39.66
CA ARG A 59 10.55 4.69 39.20
C ARG A 59 9.53 4.45 38.11
N ASP A 60 8.44 5.22 38.15
CA ASP A 60 7.45 5.24 37.08
C ASP A 60 8.05 5.86 35.81
N VAL A 61 8.59 5.01 34.95
CA VAL A 61 9.09 5.38 33.62
C VAL A 61 7.97 5.58 32.60
N SER A 62 6.76 5.11 32.91
CA SER A 62 5.60 5.15 32.01
C SER A 62 5.31 6.58 31.61
N ARG A 63 5.36 7.52 32.56
CA ARG A 63 5.10 8.94 32.30
C ARG A 63 6.13 9.55 31.35
N VAL A 64 7.41 9.20 31.49
CA VAL A 64 8.50 9.72 30.63
C VAL A 64 8.39 9.12 29.23
N VAL A 65 8.06 7.84 29.12
CA VAL A 65 7.89 7.15 27.84
C VAL A 65 6.66 7.67 27.09
N VAL A 66 5.51 7.76 27.76
CA VAL A 66 4.26 8.27 27.15
C VAL A 66 4.43 9.71 26.68
N THR A 67 5.05 10.57 27.48
CA THR A 67 5.31 11.96 27.07
C THR A 67 6.27 12.04 25.88
N ARG A 68 7.29 11.19 25.82
CA ARG A 68 8.23 11.16 24.68
C ARG A 68 7.61 10.56 23.41
N ILE A 69 6.70 9.59 23.53
CA ILE A 69 5.94 9.04 22.40
C ILE A 69 4.97 10.09 21.87
N ALA A 70 4.22 10.76 22.76
CA ALA A 70 3.28 11.81 22.38
C ALA A 70 3.96 13.03 21.72
N GLN A 71 5.21 13.30 22.10
CA GLN A 71 6.02 14.38 21.53
C GLN A 71 6.72 14.00 20.22
N ARG A 72 6.63 12.76 19.73
CA ARG A 72 7.11 12.46 18.37
C ARG A 72 6.25 13.26 17.40
N PRO A 73 6.83 14.25 16.68
CA PRO A 73 6.06 14.98 15.70
C PRO A 73 5.55 13.95 14.68
N ALA A 74 4.22 13.88 14.50
CA ALA A 74 3.65 13.17 13.38
C ALA A 74 4.37 13.64 12.11
N PRO A 75 4.79 12.75 11.19
CA PRO A 75 5.61 13.13 10.05
C PRO A 75 4.85 14.13 9.18
N LEU A 76 5.10 15.42 9.38
CA LEU A 76 4.43 16.54 8.71
C LEU A 76 4.54 16.44 7.18
N GLN A 77 5.60 15.78 6.68
CA GLN A 77 5.76 15.50 5.26
C GLN A 77 4.63 14.62 4.71
N ARG A 78 4.18 13.58 5.43
CA ARG A 78 3.16 12.64 4.94
C ARG A 78 1.80 13.32 4.74
N THR A 79 1.42 14.24 5.63
CA THR A 79 0.20 15.04 5.52
C THR A 79 0.25 16.04 4.36
N ARG A 80 1.43 16.61 4.08
CA ARG A 80 1.61 17.53 2.94
C ARG A 80 1.46 16.82 1.60
N TRP A 81 2.05 15.63 1.44
CA TRP A 81 1.89 14.82 0.22
C TRP A 81 0.44 14.37 0.02
N ALA A 82 -0.27 13.97 1.10
CA ALA A 82 -1.69 13.65 1.03
C ALA A 82 -2.54 14.86 0.56
N ALA A 83 -2.24 16.06 1.07
CA ALA A 83 -2.92 17.28 0.63
C ALA A 83 -2.61 17.65 -0.83
N VAL A 84 -1.37 17.48 -1.29
CA VAL A 84 -1.00 17.69 -2.70
C VAL A 84 -1.72 16.69 -3.62
N LEU A 85 -1.77 15.42 -3.23
CA LEU A 85 -2.47 14.37 -4.00
C LEU A 85 -3.98 14.65 -4.09
N LEU A 86 -4.62 15.03 -2.98
CA LEU A 86 -6.03 15.44 -2.98
C LEU A 86 -6.27 16.67 -3.85
N GLY A 87 -5.37 17.66 -3.79
CA GLY A 87 -5.43 18.84 -4.66
C GLY A 87 -5.31 18.48 -6.14
N ALA A 88 -4.38 17.59 -6.49
CA ALA A 88 -4.21 17.11 -7.86
C ALA A 88 -5.45 16.36 -8.37
N GLN A 89 -6.08 15.53 -7.53
CA GLN A 89 -7.33 14.83 -7.85
C GLN A 89 -8.49 15.81 -8.10
N ALA A 90 -8.64 16.83 -7.25
CA ALA A 90 -9.68 17.83 -7.42
C ALA A 90 -9.50 18.62 -8.74
N ILE A 91 -8.27 19.02 -9.06
CA ILE A 91 -7.95 19.71 -10.33
C ILE A 91 -8.27 18.82 -11.53
N LEU A 92 -7.85 17.54 -11.48
CA LEU A 92 -8.13 16.59 -12.57
C LEU A 92 -9.63 16.38 -12.76
N ALA A 93 -10.40 16.24 -11.68
CA ALA A 93 -11.86 16.10 -11.74
C ALA A 93 -12.52 17.33 -12.37
N VAL A 94 -12.06 18.54 -12.00
CA VAL A 94 -12.56 19.79 -12.60
C VAL A 94 -12.23 19.86 -14.10
N LEU A 95 -11.02 19.47 -14.51
CA LEU A 95 -10.64 19.45 -15.94
C LEU A 95 -11.47 18.45 -16.74
N ILE A 96 -11.69 17.24 -16.20
CA ILE A 96 -12.55 16.23 -16.82
C ILE A 96 -13.98 16.75 -16.93
N LEU A 97 -14.52 17.35 -15.87
CA LEU A 97 -15.87 17.91 -15.87
C LEU A 97 -15.98 19.05 -16.89
N MET A 98 -15.03 19.98 -16.90
CA MET A 98 -14.99 21.11 -17.84
C MET A 98 -15.00 20.63 -19.29
N TRP A 99 -14.31 19.53 -19.58
CA TRP A 99 -14.24 18.95 -20.92
C TRP A 99 -15.48 18.10 -21.28
N ALA A 100 -15.97 17.28 -20.35
CA ALA A 100 -17.08 16.35 -20.58
C ALA A 100 -18.47 17.02 -20.54
N LEU A 101 -18.64 18.07 -19.74
CA LEU A 101 -19.91 18.79 -19.57
C LEU A 101 -20.53 19.27 -20.90
N PRO A 102 -19.81 19.94 -21.82
CA PRO A 102 -20.40 20.34 -23.11
C PRO A 102 -20.79 19.14 -23.98
N ILE A 103 -20.10 18.00 -23.87
CA ILE A 103 -20.41 16.78 -24.61
C ILE A 103 -21.73 16.19 -24.09
N VAL A 104 -21.86 16.09 -22.76
CA VAL A 104 -23.07 15.56 -22.09
C VAL A 104 -24.29 16.46 -22.35
N LEU A 105 -24.12 17.78 -22.24
CA LEU A 105 -25.21 18.73 -22.53
C LEU A 105 -25.65 18.66 -24.00
N ARG A 106 -24.72 18.50 -24.95
CA ARG A 106 -25.08 18.35 -26.38
C ARG A 106 -25.81 17.05 -26.66
N ALA A 107 -25.37 15.94 -26.07
CA ALA A 107 -26.02 14.63 -26.19
C ALA A 107 -27.45 14.67 -25.63
N ALA A 108 -27.65 15.31 -24.47
CA ALA A 108 -28.96 15.47 -23.85
C ALA A 108 -29.92 16.36 -24.66
N ASN A 109 -29.40 17.32 -25.44
CA ASN A 109 -30.18 18.24 -26.26
C ASN A 109 -30.30 17.81 -27.74
N GLY A 110 -29.83 16.61 -28.10
CA GLY A 110 -29.97 16.05 -29.46
C GLY A 110 -29.17 16.79 -30.55
N LEU A 111 -28.14 17.56 -30.18
CA LEU A 111 -27.30 18.29 -31.13
C LEU A 111 -26.29 17.35 -31.83
N PRO A 112 -26.10 17.45 -33.17
CA PRO A 112 -25.19 16.57 -33.90
C PRO A 112 -23.72 16.79 -33.49
N PHE A 113 -22.94 15.71 -33.35
CA PHE A 113 -21.55 15.72 -32.85
C PHE A 113 -20.51 16.37 -33.78
N GLN A 114 -20.92 16.95 -34.92
CA GLN A 114 -20.04 17.31 -36.04
C GLN A 114 -19.04 18.47 -35.82
N ILE A 115 -18.83 18.94 -34.59
CA ILE A 115 -17.80 19.94 -34.27
C ILE A 115 -17.12 19.55 -32.96
N VAL A 116 -16.25 18.54 -33.05
CA VAL A 116 -15.08 18.52 -32.17
C VAL A 116 -14.08 19.47 -32.82
N PRO A 117 -13.56 20.50 -32.12
CA PRO A 117 -12.44 21.25 -32.67
C PRO A 117 -11.32 20.26 -32.93
N THR A 118 -10.98 20.05 -34.20
CA THR A 118 -9.73 19.39 -34.56
C THR A 118 -8.63 20.32 -34.07
N PHE A 119 -8.09 20.03 -32.89
CA PHE A 119 -6.84 20.63 -32.47
C PHE A 119 -5.79 20.11 -33.45
N ASP A 120 -5.52 20.90 -34.49
CA ASP A 120 -4.34 20.74 -35.30
C ASP A 120 -3.16 21.17 -34.42
N PHE A 121 -2.70 20.25 -33.57
CA PHE A 121 -1.41 20.40 -32.95
C PHE A 121 -0.44 20.46 -34.12
N GLY A 122 0.09 21.65 -34.41
CA GLY A 122 1.10 21.89 -35.44
C GLY A 122 2.39 21.14 -35.12
N PHE A 123 2.31 19.82 -35.12
CA PHE A 123 3.42 18.91 -35.11
C PHE A 123 3.92 18.95 -36.54
N SER A 124 5.03 19.64 -36.77
CA SER A 124 5.63 19.71 -38.09
C SER A 124 5.79 18.29 -38.61
N ALA A 125 5.09 18.00 -39.72
CA ALA A 125 4.98 16.68 -40.35
C ALA A 125 6.31 16.14 -40.91
N ASN A 126 7.45 16.65 -40.44
CA ASN A 126 8.78 16.25 -40.89
C ASN A 126 9.32 15.00 -40.16
N LEU A 127 8.68 14.55 -39.08
CA LEU A 127 9.14 13.36 -38.34
C LEU A 127 8.45 12.04 -38.77
N PHE A 128 7.37 12.09 -39.54
CA PHE A 128 6.60 10.90 -39.95
C PHE A 128 6.16 10.99 -41.43
N ALA A 129 7.13 11.01 -42.35
CA ALA A 129 6.87 10.92 -43.80
C ALA A 129 6.43 9.51 -44.27
N TRP A 130 6.01 8.61 -43.37
CA TRP A 130 5.82 7.18 -43.65
C TRP A 130 4.38 6.67 -43.49
N SER A 131 3.37 7.52 -43.28
CA SER A 131 2.00 7.04 -43.04
C SER A 131 0.94 7.75 -43.88
N GLU A 132 0.98 7.55 -45.20
CA GLU A 132 -0.13 7.93 -46.10
C GLU A 132 -1.32 6.94 -46.10
N SER A 133 -1.28 5.85 -45.32
CA SER A 133 -2.28 4.77 -45.45
C SER A 133 -2.98 4.30 -44.17
N LEU A 134 -2.84 4.98 -43.02
CA LEU A 134 -3.63 4.64 -41.83
C LEU A 134 -4.74 5.66 -41.60
N THR A 135 -5.98 5.25 -41.88
CA THR A 135 -7.18 6.02 -41.56
C THR A 135 -7.32 6.18 -40.04
N LEU A 136 -7.41 7.43 -39.62
CA LEU A 136 -7.09 7.93 -38.27
C LEU A 136 -8.14 7.81 -37.13
N PRO A 137 -9.38 7.31 -37.27
CA PRO A 137 -10.30 7.35 -36.12
C PRO A 137 -10.04 6.26 -35.06
N SER A 138 -9.57 5.08 -35.44
CA SER A 138 -9.42 3.94 -34.50
C SER A 138 -8.16 4.06 -33.64
N VAL A 139 -7.03 4.44 -34.23
CA VAL A 139 -5.75 4.57 -33.50
C VAL A 139 -5.84 5.68 -32.45
N ALA A 140 -6.54 6.78 -32.75
CA ALA A 140 -6.79 7.85 -31.80
C ALA A 140 -7.59 7.36 -30.57
N LEU A 141 -8.61 6.54 -30.76
CA LEU A 141 -9.42 5.98 -29.66
C LEU A 141 -8.59 5.08 -28.73
N TRP A 142 -7.70 4.24 -29.28
CA TRP A 142 -6.82 3.39 -28.48
C TRP A 142 -5.79 4.19 -27.66
N ILE A 143 -5.24 5.27 -28.23
CA ILE A 143 -4.32 6.17 -27.52
C ILE A 143 -5.04 6.82 -26.34
N TRP A 144 -6.23 7.38 -26.56
CA TRP A 144 -7.01 8.00 -25.48
C TRP A 144 -7.46 7.00 -24.42
N ALA A 145 -7.87 5.79 -24.82
CA ALA A 145 -8.19 4.71 -23.89
C ALA A 145 -6.99 4.29 -23.04
N ALA A 146 -5.79 4.22 -23.63
CA ALA A 146 -4.55 3.92 -22.90
C ALA A 146 -4.19 5.05 -21.92
N VAL A 147 -4.29 6.31 -22.35
CA VAL A 147 -4.02 7.49 -21.50
C VAL A 147 -4.97 7.53 -20.31
N LEU A 148 -6.28 7.31 -20.54
CA LEU A 148 -7.27 7.26 -19.46
C LEU A 148 -7.05 6.05 -18.54
N GLY A 149 -6.76 4.88 -19.11
CA GLY A 149 -6.47 3.67 -18.34
C GLY A 149 -5.26 3.86 -17.41
N ILE A 150 -4.17 4.43 -17.92
CA ILE A 150 -2.98 4.75 -17.13
C ILE A 150 -3.33 5.78 -16.04
N GLY A 151 -4.11 6.82 -16.37
CA GLY A 151 -4.56 7.82 -15.40
C GLY A 151 -5.36 7.21 -14.25
N VAL A 152 -6.28 6.29 -14.54
CA VAL A 152 -7.09 5.59 -13.52
C VAL A 152 -6.23 4.66 -12.66
N ILE A 153 -5.27 3.95 -13.25
CA ILE A 153 -4.35 3.08 -12.49
C ILE A 153 -3.50 3.92 -11.54
N VAL A 154 -2.91 5.02 -12.02
CA VAL A 154 -2.12 5.93 -11.18
C VAL A 154 -2.98 6.51 -10.07
N TRP A 155 -4.22 6.90 -10.37
CA TRP A 155 -5.17 7.38 -9.37
C TRP A 155 -5.48 6.33 -8.29
N PHE A 156 -5.74 5.08 -8.68
CA PHE A 156 -6.01 3.99 -7.74
C PHE A 156 -4.81 3.67 -6.84
N VAL A 157 -3.60 3.62 -7.42
CA VAL A 157 -2.37 3.38 -6.66
C VAL A 157 -2.12 4.51 -5.67
N ALA A 158 -2.28 5.76 -6.10
CA ALA A 158 -2.15 6.92 -5.23
C ALA A 158 -3.19 6.94 -4.10
N ASN A 159 -4.45 6.61 -4.41
CA ASN A 159 -5.53 6.58 -3.43
C ASN A 159 -5.34 5.44 -2.41
N ARG A 160 -4.86 4.27 -2.85
CA ARG A 160 -4.53 3.14 -1.97
C ARG A 160 -3.38 3.48 -1.01
N LEU A 161 -2.34 4.16 -1.50
CA LEU A 161 -1.24 4.65 -0.67
C LEU A 161 -1.71 5.66 0.38
N LEU A 162 -2.67 6.50 0.03
CA LEU A 162 -3.26 7.47 0.94
C LEU A 162 -4.08 6.78 2.03
N LEU A 163 -4.93 5.81 1.69
CA LEU A 163 -5.73 5.07 2.68
C LEU A 163 -4.86 4.29 3.68
N HIS A 164 -3.84 3.58 3.21
CA HIS A 164 -2.87 2.92 4.10
C HIS A 164 -2.16 3.89 5.04
N SER A 165 -1.97 5.14 4.62
CA SER A 165 -1.38 6.16 5.49
C SER A 165 -2.30 6.66 6.60
N LEU A 166 -3.61 6.56 6.39
CA LEU A 166 -4.62 6.97 7.37
C LEU A 166 -4.91 5.85 8.37
N GLU A 167 -4.99 4.60 7.94
CA GLU A 167 -5.23 3.44 8.82
C GLU A 167 -4.14 3.28 9.88
N GLN A 168 -2.87 3.40 9.49
CA GLN A 168 -1.74 3.38 10.44
C GLN A 168 -1.82 4.49 11.51
N LYS A 169 -2.52 5.58 11.24
CA LYS A 169 -2.70 6.69 12.18
C LYS A 169 -3.77 6.38 13.25
N GLN A 170 -4.71 5.48 12.96
CA GLN A 170 -5.73 5.07 13.92
C GLN A 170 -5.17 4.06 14.92
N GLU A 171 -4.36 3.11 14.45
CA GLU A 171 -3.73 2.08 15.31
C GLU A 171 -2.70 2.66 16.28
N THR A 172 -2.05 3.78 15.93
CA THR A 172 -1.07 4.45 16.79
C THR A 172 -1.69 5.43 17.80
N SER A 173 -3.00 5.65 17.72
CA SER A 173 -3.74 6.58 18.58
C SER A 173 -4.73 5.87 19.54
N GLN A 174 -4.80 4.54 19.50
CA GLN A 174 -5.39 3.67 20.53
C GLN A 174 -4.30 3.18 21.47
#